data_AF-A0A497LZL6-F1
#
_entry.id   AF-A0A497LZL6-F1
#
_cell.length_a   1.000
_cell.length_b   1.000
_cell.length_c   1.000
_cell.angle_alpha   90.00
_cell.angle_beta   90.00
_cell.angle_gamma   90.00
#
_symmetry.space_group_name_H-M   'P 1'
#
loop_
_entity.id
_entity.type
_entity.pdbx_description
1 polymer ?
#
loop_
_entity_poly.entity_id
_entity_poly.type
_entity_poly.pdbx_seq_one_letter_code
_entity_poly.pdbx_strand_id
1 'polypeptide(L)'
;MLKLSKEYEAYYSSLREELEHLRKIAEKARARGLDPTTKPESELTEDMAERVEKLVGPPGIADRIRELESMDRYEMAFKVAEEIIYGRFGSLDRKRAAEQAIRTALAIVTEGVTIAPLQGIPEIRIKRNRDGSRYLAVYFAGPIRPAGGTAQALTLVIADFVRRRLGLDRYKPPEEAVKRFVEEVRLYERKVRRFQYHVSDEDLEFAIRNLPVEATGVATDPYEVSTFRDVPGIETNRVRGGALIVVVDGVVGRARKLLGICERLHLDGWDWLRELKVASAQESSASFMEEIIVGRPVFSFPNTPGGFRLRYGRARNTGLAAVGVHPASMILLNRFLTTGVQLRMDFPGKSAVVTPVDSIEPPIVKLRDGSVVRVETEEEAERLLDQVESILFLGDILVAMGDLIQNNKELLPVGYDENQWLLDLEHRVKDLGLEALSHRCGLSKERLEELLSSKAYIPTPREALALAEAGIPLHPRYTYLWSEVSVEELLRLRESLMAKWPDEPPYEVELSDFEKDLLERLLIPHTRSGRGYLFTEAAPILERCLALHSPELKPEAESPLELIRRLSGLDVRDKGGVYLGARMGRPEKAKERKLSPYI
;
A
#
# COMPACT_ATOMS: atom_id res chain seq x y z
N MET A 1 10.97 10.06 27.19
CA MET A 1 11.79 10.78 26.19
C MET A 1 12.98 9.91 25.78
N LEU A 2 13.15 9.66 24.49
CA LEU A 2 14.36 9.02 23.96
C LEU A 2 15.56 9.93 24.26
N LYS A 3 16.61 9.38 24.87
CA LYS A 3 17.85 10.14 25.12
C LYS A 3 18.53 10.34 23.77
N LEU A 4 18.52 11.58 23.28
CA LEU A 4 19.13 11.93 22.00
C LEU A 4 20.64 11.70 22.06
N SER A 5 21.23 11.23 20.96
CA SER A 5 22.69 11.18 20.87
C SER A 5 23.24 12.61 20.79
N LYS A 6 24.48 12.83 21.24
CA LYS A 6 25.13 14.15 21.14
C LYS A 6 25.15 14.67 19.70
N GLU A 7 25.33 13.78 18.73
CA GLU A 7 25.28 14.11 17.30
C GLU A 7 23.90 14.59 16.88
N TYR A 8 22.84 13.92 17.33
CA TYR A 8 21.47 14.33 17.02
C TYR A 8 21.08 15.64 17.71
N GLU A 9 21.50 15.84 18.95
CA GLU A 9 21.33 17.12 19.66
C GLU A 9 22.02 18.26 18.91
N ALA A 10 23.27 18.06 18.48
CA ALA A 10 24.01 19.06 17.71
C ALA A 10 23.34 19.36 16.35
N TYR A 11 22.88 18.33 15.64
CA TYR A 11 22.12 18.48 14.40
C TYR A 11 20.84 19.30 14.64
N TYR A 12 20.04 18.92 15.64
CA TYR A 12 18.78 19.59 15.94
C TYR A 12 18.98 21.05 16.40
N SER A 13 19.99 21.32 17.22
CA SER A 13 20.35 22.69 17.61
C SER A 13 20.73 23.54 16.39
N SER A 14 21.49 22.99 15.45
CA SER A 14 21.89 23.72 14.22
C SER A 14 20.67 24.18 13.40
N LEU A 15 19.64 23.33 13.29
CA LEU A 15 18.39 23.67 12.60
C LEU A 15 17.60 24.74 13.36
N ARG A 16 17.55 24.66 14.69
CA ARG A 16 16.85 25.65 15.53
C ARG A 16 17.52 27.02 15.46
N GLU A 17 18.85 27.07 15.51
CA GLU A 17 19.61 28.31 15.43
C GLU A 17 19.41 29.01 14.08
N GLU A 18 19.47 28.26 12.97
CA GLU A 18 19.24 28.80 11.63
C GLU A 18 17.79 29.27 11.45
N LEU A 19 16.81 28.51 11.94
CA LEU A 19 15.40 28.91 11.91
C LEU A 19 15.16 30.22 12.67
N GLU A 20 15.74 30.36 13.86
CA GLU A 20 15.63 31.56 14.69
C GLU A 20 16.32 32.77 14.03
N HIS A 21 17.46 32.54 13.36
CA HIS A 21 18.13 33.57 12.57
C HIS A 21 17.23 34.10 11.46
N LEU A 22 16.65 33.20 10.65
CA LEU A 22 15.74 33.56 9.55
C LEU A 22 14.47 34.24 10.07
N ARG A 23 13.94 33.79 11.22
CA ARG A 23 12.78 34.41 11.86
C ARG A 23 13.05 35.86 12.26
N LYS A 24 14.20 36.15 12.87
CA LYS A 24 14.59 37.53 13.24
C LYS A 24 14.67 38.44 12.02
N ILE A 25 15.12 37.92 10.88
CA ILE A 25 15.12 38.67 9.61
C ILE A 25 13.67 38.98 9.20
N ALA A 26 12.79 38.00 9.21
CA ALA A 26 11.37 38.17 8.86
C ALA A 26 10.65 39.16 9.81
N GLU A 27 10.91 39.09 11.12
CA GLU A 27 10.34 40.00 12.10
C GLU A 27 10.77 41.44 11.86
N LYS A 28 12.06 41.68 11.61
CA LYS A 28 12.58 43.02 11.24
C LYS A 28 11.95 43.55 9.96
N ALA A 29 11.75 42.70 8.96
CA ALA A 29 11.11 43.09 7.71
C ALA A 29 9.64 43.45 7.92
N ARG A 30 8.86 42.58 8.58
CA ARG A 30 7.43 42.78 8.86
C ARG A 30 7.16 43.98 9.76
N ALA A 31 8.03 44.26 10.72
CA ALA A 31 7.90 45.42 11.62
C ALA A 31 7.94 46.78 10.88
N ARG A 32 8.40 46.82 9.63
CA ARG A 32 8.36 48.03 8.79
C ARG A 32 6.94 48.40 8.34
N GLY A 33 5.95 47.52 8.51
CA GLY A 33 4.55 47.77 8.18
C GLY A 33 4.26 47.86 6.68
N LEU A 34 5.06 47.18 5.85
CA LEU A 34 4.89 47.15 4.39
C LEU A 34 4.02 45.99 3.89
N ASP A 35 3.62 45.09 4.80
CA ASP A 35 2.84 43.87 4.54
C ASP A 35 1.50 43.93 5.32
N PRO A 36 0.53 43.03 5.04
CA PRO A 36 -0.78 43.01 5.74
C PRO A 36 -0.70 42.90 7.27
N THR A 37 0.40 42.38 7.80
CA THR A 37 0.64 42.18 9.23
C THR A 37 2.04 42.65 9.61
N THR A 38 2.20 43.17 10.84
CA THR A 38 3.48 43.68 11.36
C THR A 38 4.36 42.60 12.00
N LYS A 39 3.93 41.34 11.95
CA LYS A 39 4.62 40.17 12.47
C LYS A 39 4.56 39.04 11.45
N PRO A 40 5.50 38.07 11.46
CA PRO A 40 5.36 36.87 10.66
C PRO A 40 4.05 36.13 10.97
N GLU A 41 3.30 35.75 9.93
CA GLU A 41 2.01 35.05 10.06
C GLU A 41 2.16 33.54 10.29
N SER A 42 3.33 32.99 9.94
CA SER A 42 3.66 31.59 10.20
C SER A 42 4.14 31.44 11.64
N GLU A 43 3.33 30.76 12.45
CA GLU A 43 3.71 30.45 13.83
C GLU A 43 4.58 29.19 13.90
N LEU A 44 5.61 29.25 14.75
CA LEU A 44 6.40 28.08 15.10
C LEU A 44 5.69 27.27 16.18
N THR A 45 5.77 25.95 16.05
CA THR A 45 5.24 24.96 17.00
C THR A 45 6.31 23.90 17.22
N GLU A 46 6.51 23.46 18.46
CA GLU A 46 7.50 22.41 18.76
C GLU A 46 6.92 21.00 18.57
N ASP A 47 5.64 20.82 18.89
CA ASP A 47 5.01 19.51 18.96
C ASP A 47 3.56 19.53 18.41
N MET A 48 2.90 18.37 18.47
CA MET A 48 1.50 18.22 18.08
C MET A 48 0.56 19.03 18.97
N ALA A 49 0.88 19.17 20.27
CA ALA A 49 0.06 19.84 21.24
C ALA A 49 -0.07 21.34 20.95
N GLU A 50 1.07 22.01 20.67
CA GLU A 50 1.09 23.41 20.26
C GLU A 50 0.45 23.63 18.90
N ARG A 51 0.62 22.70 17.95
CA ARG A 51 -0.09 22.77 16.66
C ARG A 51 -1.59 22.78 16.87
N VAL A 52 -2.12 21.91 17.73
CA VAL A 52 -3.56 21.88 18.03
C VAL A 52 -4.02 23.18 18.69
N GLU A 53 -3.32 23.65 19.71
CA GLU A 53 -3.68 24.87 20.43
C GLU A 53 -3.68 26.11 19.52
N LYS A 54 -2.64 26.29 18.70
CA LYS A 54 -2.55 27.45 17.81
C LYS A 54 -3.49 27.36 16.62
N LEU A 55 -3.81 26.15 16.16
CA LEU A 55 -4.70 25.95 15.02
C LEU A 55 -6.18 26.15 15.38
N VAL A 56 -6.62 25.59 16.51
CA VAL A 56 -8.04 25.58 16.90
C VAL A 56 -8.31 25.90 18.35
N GLY A 57 -7.30 25.98 19.22
CA GLY A 57 -7.47 26.15 20.66
C GLY A 57 -8.13 24.94 21.34
N PRO A 58 -8.73 25.11 22.53
CA PRO A 58 -8.76 26.34 23.32
C PRO A 58 -7.40 26.63 24.00
N PRO A 59 -7.18 27.85 24.55
CA PRO A 59 -5.96 28.16 25.29
C PRO A 59 -5.71 27.18 26.46
N GLY A 60 -4.45 26.76 26.64
CA GLY A 60 -4.03 25.79 27.65
C GLY A 60 -4.28 24.32 27.28
N ILE A 61 -4.77 24.03 26.07
CA ILE A 61 -4.98 22.66 25.64
C ILE A 61 -3.66 21.93 25.38
N ALA A 62 -2.59 22.61 24.99
CA ALA A 62 -1.32 21.95 24.70
C ALA A 62 -0.77 21.22 25.93
N ASP A 63 -0.81 21.86 27.10
CA ASP A 63 -0.35 21.26 28.35
C ASP A 63 -1.17 20.01 28.69
N ARG A 64 -2.49 20.07 28.48
CA ARG A 64 -3.35 18.91 28.70
C ARG A 64 -3.07 17.77 27.72
N ILE A 65 -2.80 18.07 26.45
CA ILE A 65 -2.42 17.05 25.46
C ILE A 65 -1.12 16.35 25.88
N ARG A 66 -0.14 17.11 26.37
CA ARG A 66 1.13 16.56 26.90
C ARG A 66 0.91 15.68 28.13
N GLU A 67 0.04 16.09 29.06
CA GLU A 67 -0.36 15.26 30.21
C GLU A 67 -1.00 13.93 29.79
N LEU A 68 -1.61 13.87 28.61
CA LEU A 68 -2.31 12.70 28.08
C LEU A 68 -1.47 11.90 27.07
N GLU A 69 -0.18 12.20 26.89
CA GLU A 69 0.65 11.62 25.83
C GLU A 69 0.74 10.09 25.83
N SER A 70 0.50 9.47 26.99
CA SER A 70 0.50 8.01 27.15
C SER A 70 -0.76 7.31 26.61
N MET A 71 -1.83 8.05 26.31
CA MET A 71 -3.07 7.50 25.77
C MET A 71 -2.98 7.28 24.26
N ASP A 72 -3.78 6.34 23.72
CA ASP A 72 -3.96 6.26 22.27
C ASP A 72 -4.53 7.59 21.76
N ARG A 73 -4.06 8.03 20.59
CA ARG A 73 -4.42 9.34 20.03
C ARG A 73 -5.93 9.52 19.85
N TYR A 74 -6.65 8.46 19.49
CA TYR A 74 -8.11 8.55 19.38
C TYR A 74 -8.74 8.67 20.77
N GLU A 75 -8.34 7.86 21.75
CA GLU A 75 -8.81 7.98 23.14
C GLU A 75 -8.60 9.39 23.69
N MET A 76 -7.39 9.94 23.49
CA MET A 76 -7.05 11.31 23.85
C MET A 76 -8.01 12.33 23.22
N ALA A 77 -8.32 12.19 21.93
CA ALA A 77 -9.23 13.10 21.24
C ALA A 77 -10.64 13.09 21.86
N PHE A 78 -11.18 11.92 22.19
CA PHE A 78 -12.47 11.80 22.88
C PHE A 78 -12.40 12.34 24.32
N LYS A 79 -11.31 12.10 25.04
CA LYS A 79 -11.12 12.62 26.40
C LYS A 79 -11.07 14.14 26.43
N VAL A 80 -10.31 14.74 25.52
CA VAL A 80 -10.23 16.20 25.37
C VAL A 80 -11.59 16.79 24.98
N ALA A 81 -12.31 16.16 24.05
CA ALA A 81 -13.66 16.60 23.69
C ALA A 81 -14.60 16.59 24.91
N GLU A 82 -14.54 15.55 25.73
CA GLU A 82 -15.31 15.48 26.99
C GLU A 82 -14.94 16.63 27.95
N GLU A 83 -13.65 16.86 28.19
CA GLU A 83 -13.18 17.89 29.13
C GLU A 83 -13.56 19.32 28.68
N ILE A 84 -13.57 19.57 27.37
CA ILE A 84 -14.06 20.83 26.79
C ILE A 84 -15.56 21.00 27.07
N ILE A 85 -16.37 19.96 26.86
CA ILE A 85 -17.82 20.00 27.10
C ILE A 85 -18.15 20.23 28.58
N TYR A 86 -17.35 19.67 29.49
CA TYR A 86 -17.50 19.90 30.93
C TYR A 86 -16.89 21.21 31.43
N GLY A 87 -16.31 22.02 30.54
CA GLY A 87 -15.88 23.38 30.85
C GLY A 87 -14.52 23.50 31.53
N ARG A 88 -13.65 22.48 31.42
CA ARG A 88 -12.27 22.53 31.98
C ARG A 88 -11.47 23.74 31.47
N PHE A 89 -11.72 24.15 30.22
CA PHE A 89 -11.05 25.25 29.53
C PHE A 89 -11.89 26.53 29.48
N GLY A 90 -12.83 26.67 30.41
CA GLY A 90 -13.80 27.77 30.47
C GLY A 90 -15.19 27.35 30.05
N SER A 91 -16.20 28.00 30.62
CA SER A 91 -17.61 27.74 30.32
C SER A 91 -18.01 28.37 28.98
N LEU A 92 -18.42 27.53 28.04
CA LEU A 92 -18.96 27.94 26.74
C LEU A 92 -20.45 27.60 26.68
N ASP A 93 -21.22 28.34 25.87
CA ASP A 93 -22.57 27.90 25.54
C ASP A 93 -22.54 26.57 24.76
N ARG A 94 -23.66 25.84 24.75
CA ARG A 94 -23.71 24.49 24.16
C ARG A 94 -23.23 24.43 22.70
N LYS A 95 -23.51 25.45 21.89
CA LYS A 95 -23.11 25.47 20.47
C LYS A 95 -21.60 25.66 20.37
N ARG A 96 -21.05 26.64 21.07
CA ARG A 96 -19.60 26.89 21.09
C ARG A 96 -18.81 25.75 21.72
N ALA A 97 -19.34 25.13 22.76
CA ALA A 97 -18.73 23.95 23.39
C ALA A 97 -18.65 22.77 22.42
N ALA A 98 -19.74 22.49 21.68
CA ALA A 98 -19.74 21.46 20.63
C ALA A 98 -18.71 21.76 19.54
N GLU A 99 -18.69 23.01 19.07
CA GLU A 99 -17.77 23.44 18.02
C GLU A 99 -16.31 23.30 18.44
N GLN A 100 -15.95 23.82 19.60
CA GLN A 100 -14.60 23.74 20.14
C GLN A 100 -14.19 22.27 20.34
N ALA A 101 -15.06 21.44 20.94
CA ALA A 101 -14.75 20.03 21.20
C ALA A 101 -14.50 19.24 19.91
N ILE A 102 -15.35 19.40 18.89
CA ILE A 102 -15.22 18.67 17.62
C ILE A 102 -13.98 19.12 16.85
N ARG A 103 -13.71 20.43 16.77
CA ARG A 103 -12.53 20.96 16.08
C ARG A 103 -11.23 20.50 16.75
N THR A 104 -11.16 20.61 18.08
CA THR A 104 -9.98 20.21 18.87
C THR A 104 -9.71 18.71 18.73
N ALA A 105 -10.75 17.88 18.86
CA ALA A 105 -10.62 16.43 18.71
C ALA A 105 -10.19 16.04 17.29
N LEU A 106 -10.75 16.65 16.25
CA LEU A 106 -10.31 16.40 14.88
C LEU A 106 -8.85 16.86 14.65
N ALA A 107 -8.44 17.97 15.24
CA ALA A 107 -7.06 18.44 15.18
C ALA A 107 -6.11 17.45 15.84
N ILE A 108 -6.45 16.87 17.00
CA ILE A 108 -5.68 15.80 17.65
C ILE A 108 -5.60 14.57 16.75
N VAL A 109 -6.74 14.12 16.21
CA VAL A 109 -6.80 12.94 15.30
C VAL A 109 -5.91 13.11 14.08
N THR A 110 -5.82 14.34 13.57
CA THR A 110 -5.01 14.72 12.41
C THR A 110 -3.66 15.34 12.77
N GLU A 111 -3.21 15.22 14.03
CA GLU A 111 -1.92 15.72 14.54
C GLU A 111 -1.64 17.21 14.31
N GLY A 112 -2.69 18.00 14.06
CA GLY A 112 -2.61 19.41 13.70
C GLY A 112 -1.89 19.69 12.37
N VAL A 113 -1.73 18.69 11.49
CA VAL A 113 -1.00 18.86 10.21
C VAL A 113 -1.92 19.17 9.02
N THR A 114 -3.23 19.22 9.24
CA THR A 114 -4.22 19.48 8.19
C THR A 114 -5.05 20.71 8.51
N ILE A 115 -5.51 21.43 7.49
CA ILE A 115 -6.43 22.57 7.64
C ILE A 115 -7.88 22.16 7.89
N ALA A 116 -8.17 20.86 7.91
CA ALA A 116 -9.53 20.33 7.95
C ALA A 116 -10.31 20.72 9.23
N PRO A 117 -9.71 20.74 10.43
CA PRO A 117 -10.39 21.24 11.63
C PRO A 117 -10.83 22.71 11.52
N LEU A 118 -10.13 23.51 10.71
CA LEU A 118 -10.40 24.95 10.56
C LEU A 118 -11.34 25.21 9.38
N GLN A 119 -10.91 24.86 8.16
CA GLN A 119 -11.61 25.18 6.91
C GLN A 119 -12.54 24.05 6.42
N GLY A 120 -12.33 22.82 6.88
CA GLY A 120 -13.14 21.67 6.48
C GLY A 120 -14.50 21.62 7.17
N ILE A 121 -14.62 22.24 8.35
CA ILE A 121 -15.84 22.37 9.13
C ILE A 121 -16.18 23.86 9.26
N PRO A 122 -16.86 24.50 8.28
CA PRO A 122 -17.25 25.90 8.39
C PRO A 122 -18.16 26.19 9.58
N GLU A 123 -19.09 25.28 9.93
CA GLU A 123 -20.06 25.53 11.00
C GLU A 123 -20.56 24.23 11.66
N ILE A 124 -20.93 24.32 12.94
CA ILE A 124 -21.70 23.30 13.67
C ILE A 124 -22.98 23.95 14.21
N ARG A 125 -24.15 23.32 13.98
CA ARG A 125 -25.46 23.83 14.41
C ARG A 125 -26.24 22.82 15.25
N ILE A 126 -27.08 23.33 16.15
CA ILE A 126 -28.11 22.54 16.83
C ILE A 126 -29.44 22.83 16.11
N LYS A 127 -30.01 21.80 15.48
CA LYS A 127 -31.26 21.87 14.69
C LYS A 127 -32.37 21.07 15.37
N ARG A 128 -33.57 21.06 14.78
CA ARG A 128 -34.74 20.34 15.29
C ARG A 128 -35.27 19.31 14.29
N ASN A 129 -35.55 18.10 14.77
CA ASN A 129 -36.24 17.05 14.02
C ASN A 129 -37.73 17.43 13.85
N ARG A 130 -38.46 16.67 13.01
CA ARG A 130 -39.91 16.86 12.82
C ARG A 130 -40.73 16.65 14.11
N ASP A 131 -40.24 15.82 15.03
CA ASP A 131 -40.83 15.60 16.36
C ASP A 131 -40.47 16.68 17.40
N GLY A 132 -39.73 17.73 16.99
CA GLY A 132 -39.30 18.82 17.85
C GLY A 132 -38.04 18.56 18.68
N SER A 133 -37.53 17.33 18.70
CA SER A 133 -36.27 16.97 19.38
C SER A 133 -35.08 17.71 18.74
N ARG A 134 -34.08 18.05 19.55
CA ARG A 134 -32.89 18.78 19.07
C ARG A 134 -31.76 17.82 18.74
N TYR A 135 -31.11 18.01 17.59
CA TYR A 135 -29.98 17.20 17.13
C TYR A 135 -28.80 18.09 16.69
N LEU A 136 -27.64 17.47 16.48
CA LEU A 136 -26.42 18.16 16.03
C LEU A 136 -26.21 17.99 14.51
N ALA A 137 -25.83 19.07 13.84
CA ALA A 137 -25.51 19.11 12.42
C ALA A 137 -24.10 19.67 12.20
N VAL A 138 -23.30 18.97 11.40
CA VAL A 138 -21.93 19.36 11.06
C VAL A 138 -21.92 19.79 9.59
N TYR A 139 -21.54 21.03 9.34
CA TYR A 139 -21.42 21.57 7.99
C TYR A 139 -19.99 21.35 7.52
N PHE A 140 -19.84 20.61 6.42
CA PHE A 140 -18.57 20.34 5.77
C PHE A 140 -18.35 21.21 4.53
N ALA A 141 -17.08 21.49 4.24
CA ALA A 141 -16.63 22.13 3.01
C ALA A 141 -15.57 21.29 2.29
N GLY A 142 -15.25 21.63 1.03
CA GLY A 142 -14.25 20.92 0.22
C GLY A 142 -12.88 20.70 0.90
N PRO A 143 -12.35 21.67 1.69
CA PRO A 143 -11.12 21.51 2.45
C PRO A 143 -11.16 20.44 3.56
N ILE A 144 -12.24 19.68 3.76
CA ILE A 144 -12.24 18.49 4.62
C ILE A 144 -11.46 17.31 3.99
N ARG A 145 -11.27 17.32 2.66
CA ARG A 145 -10.62 16.24 1.91
C ARG A 145 -9.22 15.85 2.44
N PRO A 146 -8.32 16.80 2.78
CA PRO A 146 -6.96 16.50 3.23
C PRO A 146 -6.88 15.77 4.58
N ALA A 147 -7.95 15.77 5.41
CA ALA A 147 -7.99 14.97 6.64
C ALA A 147 -7.86 13.46 6.36
N GLY A 148 -8.24 13.02 5.16
CA GLY A 148 -8.35 11.61 4.82
C GLY A 148 -9.66 10.97 5.30
N GLY A 149 -10.07 9.89 4.64
CA GLY A 149 -11.38 9.25 4.86
C GLY A 149 -11.65 8.83 6.30
N THR A 150 -10.64 8.32 7.01
CA THR A 150 -10.81 7.87 8.41
C THR A 150 -11.06 9.05 9.36
N ALA A 151 -10.28 10.13 9.27
CA ALA A 151 -10.48 11.31 10.12
C ALA A 151 -11.78 12.06 9.77
N GLN A 152 -12.15 12.10 8.49
CA GLN A 152 -13.47 12.58 8.03
C GLN A 152 -14.60 11.84 8.74
N ALA A 153 -14.60 10.52 8.69
CA ALA A 153 -15.64 9.70 9.30
C ALA A 153 -15.66 9.83 10.82
N LEU A 154 -14.48 9.83 11.46
CA LEU A 154 -14.35 10.03 12.90
C LEU A 154 -14.90 11.38 13.36
N THR A 155 -14.92 12.40 12.51
CA THR A 155 -15.56 13.68 12.84
C THR A 155 -17.03 13.49 13.21
N LEU A 156 -17.75 12.63 12.50
CA LEU A 156 -19.15 12.32 12.80
C LEU A 156 -19.31 11.45 14.05
N VAL A 157 -18.37 10.54 14.32
CA VAL A 157 -18.33 9.75 15.57
C VAL A 157 -18.09 10.65 16.78
N ILE A 158 -17.12 11.57 16.69
CA ILE A 158 -16.85 12.58 17.72
C ILE A 158 -18.08 13.47 17.92
N ALA A 159 -18.73 13.89 16.83
CA ALA A 159 -19.96 14.68 16.91
C ALA A 159 -21.10 13.91 17.61
N ASP A 160 -21.22 12.61 17.39
CA ASP A 160 -22.19 11.75 18.09
C ASP A 160 -21.88 11.63 19.59
N PHE A 161 -20.61 11.49 19.94
CA PHE A 161 -20.18 11.49 21.34
C PHE A 161 -20.45 12.84 22.04
N VAL A 162 -20.19 13.95 21.35
CA VAL A 162 -20.43 15.30 21.85
C VAL A 162 -21.93 15.57 22.01
N ARG A 163 -22.76 15.22 21.01
CA ARG A 163 -24.21 15.47 21.07
C ARG A 163 -24.87 14.69 22.21
N ARG A 164 -24.43 13.46 22.50
CA ARG A 164 -24.91 12.68 23.65
C ARG A 164 -24.65 13.40 24.98
N ARG A 165 -23.43 13.91 25.21
CA ARG A 165 -23.11 14.66 26.44
C ARG A 165 -23.83 15.99 26.57
N LEU A 166 -24.20 16.62 25.46
CA LEU A 166 -25.02 17.83 25.45
C LEU A 166 -26.53 17.55 25.64
N GLY A 167 -26.92 16.27 25.76
CA GLY A 167 -28.32 15.85 25.88
C GLY A 167 -29.13 16.12 24.61
N LEU A 168 -28.51 15.99 23.44
CA LEU A 168 -29.16 16.10 22.13
C LEU A 168 -29.57 14.71 21.62
N ASP A 169 -30.73 14.65 20.97
CA ASP A 169 -31.25 13.44 20.35
C ASP A 169 -30.50 13.12 19.04
N ARG A 170 -30.68 11.92 18.51
CA ARG A 170 -30.17 11.52 17.21
C ARG A 170 -30.87 12.28 16.09
N TYR A 171 -30.15 12.50 14.99
CA TYR A 171 -30.74 12.95 13.74
C TYR A 171 -31.72 11.88 13.19
N LYS A 172 -32.88 12.34 12.72
CA LYS A 172 -33.94 11.52 12.13
C LYS A 172 -34.20 12.08 10.72
N PRO A 173 -33.41 11.67 9.71
CA PRO A 173 -33.49 12.26 8.38
C PRO A 173 -34.88 12.05 7.76
N PRO A 174 -35.51 13.09 7.21
CA PRO A 174 -36.70 12.90 6.41
C PRO A 174 -36.32 12.25 5.06
N GLU A 175 -37.25 11.51 4.45
CA GLU A 175 -36.99 10.74 3.23
C GLU A 175 -36.50 11.63 2.08
N GLU A 176 -37.01 12.86 1.97
CA GLU A 176 -36.58 13.82 0.96
C GLU A 176 -35.10 14.21 1.13
N ALA A 177 -34.60 14.28 2.36
CA ALA A 177 -33.18 14.57 2.62
C ALA A 177 -32.27 13.38 2.27
N VAL A 178 -32.74 12.14 2.50
CA VAL A 178 -32.01 10.93 2.12
C VAL A 178 -31.88 10.86 0.60
N LYS A 179 -33.01 10.96 -0.12
CA LYS A 179 -33.02 10.91 -1.59
C LYS A 179 -32.27 12.10 -2.21
N ARG A 180 -32.35 13.29 -1.60
CA ARG A 180 -31.54 14.45 -1.97
C ARG A 180 -30.04 14.15 -1.91
N PHE A 181 -29.57 13.50 -0.85
CA PHE A 181 -28.16 13.17 -0.71
C PHE A 181 -27.71 12.18 -1.80
N VAL A 182 -28.51 11.16 -2.10
CA VAL A 182 -28.25 10.22 -3.20
C VAL A 182 -28.18 10.94 -4.56
N GLU A 183 -29.14 11.84 -4.84
CA GLU A 183 -29.11 12.67 -6.06
C GLU A 183 -27.81 13.49 -6.15
N GLU A 184 -27.39 14.12 -5.05
CA GLU A 184 -26.15 14.89 -4.98
C GLU A 184 -24.91 14.02 -5.23
N VAL A 185 -24.84 12.80 -4.68
CA VAL A 185 -23.74 11.85 -4.94
C VAL A 185 -23.64 11.55 -6.43
N ARG A 186 -24.75 11.17 -7.07
CA ARG A 186 -24.75 10.83 -8.50
C ARG A 186 -24.45 12.04 -9.38
N LEU A 187 -24.93 13.23 -8.99
CA LEU A 187 -24.59 14.47 -9.69
C LEU A 187 -23.10 14.82 -9.56
N TYR A 188 -22.53 14.66 -8.37
CA TYR A 188 -21.11 14.89 -8.09
C TYR A 188 -20.21 13.96 -8.90
N GLU A 189 -20.53 12.66 -8.94
CA GLU A 189 -19.81 11.67 -9.76
C GLU A 189 -19.82 12.02 -11.25
N ARG A 190 -20.96 12.49 -11.76
CA ARG A 190 -21.12 12.83 -13.18
C ARG A 190 -20.48 14.16 -13.58
N LYS A 191 -20.52 15.17 -12.72
CA LYS A 191 -20.19 16.57 -13.10
C LYS A 191 -18.94 17.12 -12.44
N VAL A 192 -18.52 16.59 -11.29
CA VAL A 192 -17.42 17.15 -10.50
C VAL A 192 -16.24 16.19 -10.52
N ARG A 193 -16.38 15.02 -9.89
CA ARG A 193 -15.36 13.96 -9.84
C ARG A 193 -15.93 12.67 -9.26
N ARG A 194 -15.24 11.56 -9.52
CA ARG A 194 -15.49 10.28 -8.84
C ARG A 194 -15.02 10.28 -7.38
N PHE A 195 -15.69 9.50 -6.55
CA PHE A 195 -15.27 9.14 -5.20
C PHE A 195 -14.16 8.08 -5.23
N GLN A 196 -13.47 7.87 -4.11
CA GLN A 196 -12.46 6.80 -3.96
C GLN A 196 -13.09 5.41 -3.88
N TYR A 197 -14.38 5.33 -3.55
CA TYR A 197 -15.16 4.12 -3.42
C TYR A 197 -16.43 4.31 -4.22
N HIS A 198 -16.77 3.30 -5.01
CA HIS A 198 -18.10 3.22 -5.56
C HIS A 198 -19.01 2.61 -4.49
N VAL A 199 -20.16 3.25 -4.28
CA VAL A 199 -21.12 2.87 -3.25
C VAL A 199 -22.50 2.80 -3.89
N SER A 200 -23.22 1.72 -3.60
CA SER A 200 -24.60 1.50 -4.08
C SER A 200 -25.56 2.56 -3.53
N ASP A 201 -26.69 2.79 -4.20
CA ASP A 201 -27.72 3.69 -3.67
C ASP A 201 -28.27 3.14 -2.34
N GLU A 202 -28.44 1.81 -2.24
CA GLU A 202 -28.95 1.15 -1.04
C GLU A 202 -28.04 1.37 0.19
N ASP A 203 -26.72 1.20 0.03
CA ASP A 203 -25.74 1.40 1.10
C ASP A 203 -25.68 2.88 1.53
N LEU A 204 -25.80 3.82 0.59
CA LEU A 204 -25.85 5.26 0.90
C LEU A 204 -27.08 5.61 1.71
N GLU A 205 -28.26 5.16 1.26
CA GLU A 205 -29.50 5.40 1.99
C GLU A 205 -29.46 4.77 3.38
N PHE A 206 -28.97 3.54 3.49
CA PHE A 206 -28.79 2.85 4.76
C PHE A 206 -27.85 3.63 5.69
N ALA A 207 -26.73 4.12 5.18
CA ALA A 207 -25.80 4.92 5.97
C ALA A 207 -26.42 6.23 6.47
N ILE A 208 -27.09 6.98 5.60
CA ILE A 208 -27.71 8.26 5.98
C ILE A 208 -28.80 8.06 7.04
N ARG A 209 -29.64 7.01 6.90
CA ARG A 209 -30.71 6.70 7.87
C ARG A 209 -30.16 6.33 9.24
N ASN A 210 -28.98 5.71 9.30
CA ASN A 210 -28.35 5.28 10.54
C ASN A 210 -27.43 6.33 11.18
N LEU A 211 -27.00 7.35 10.44
CA LEU A 211 -26.15 8.42 10.99
C LEU A 211 -26.88 9.20 12.11
N PRO A 212 -26.31 9.24 13.34
CA PRO A 212 -26.96 9.91 14.47
C PRO A 212 -26.76 11.44 14.47
N VAL A 213 -25.94 11.96 13.56
CA VAL A 213 -25.61 13.38 13.37
C VAL A 213 -25.84 13.72 11.90
N GLU A 214 -26.40 14.89 11.62
CA GLU A 214 -26.58 15.32 10.24
C GLU A 214 -25.23 15.72 9.63
N ALA A 215 -24.80 14.96 8.61
CA ALA A 215 -23.70 15.33 7.73
C ALA A 215 -24.21 16.25 6.61
N THR A 216 -24.06 17.56 6.77
CA THR A 216 -24.48 18.57 5.79
C THR A 216 -23.30 19.45 5.40
N GLY A 217 -23.50 20.52 4.64
CA GLY A 217 -22.41 21.36 4.19
C GLY A 217 -22.85 22.59 3.42
N VAL A 218 -21.86 23.44 3.16
CA VAL A 218 -22.01 24.60 2.28
C VAL A 218 -22.06 24.14 0.82
N ALA A 219 -22.61 24.97 -0.07
CA ALA A 219 -22.50 24.74 -1.50
C ALA A 219 -21.03 24.83 -1.91
N THR A 220 -20.45 23.72 -2.37
CA THR A 220 -19.04 23.67 -2.80
C THR A 220 -18.91 23.73 -4.32
N ASP A 221 -19.94 23.28 -5.04
CA ASP A 221 -19.91 23.14 -6.49
C ASP A 221 -21.12 23.87 -7.10
N PRO A 222 -21.00 24.41 -8.33
CA PRO A 222 -22.02 25.28 -8.91
C PRO A 222 -23.25 24.52 -9.45
N TYR A 223 -23.27 23.19 -9.36
CA TYR A 223 -24.34 22.35 -9.90
C TYR A 223 -25.53 22.29 -8.95
N GLU A 224 -26.73 22.46 -9.49
CA GLU A 224 -27.99 22.34 -8.73
C GLU A 224 -28.61 20.96 -8.88
N VAL A 225 -29.32 20.54 -7.84
CA VAL A 225 -30.21 19.38 -7.92
C VAL A 225 -31.49 19.71 -8.67
N SER A 226 -32.09 18.67 -9.23
CA SER A 226 -33.27 18.73 -10.06
C SER A 226 -34.54 18.36 -9.30
N THR A 227 -34.54 17.21 -8.61
CA THR A 227 -35.77 16.62 -8.04
C THR A 227 -36.02 17.12 -6.63
N PHE A 228 -35.03 17.01 -5.74
CA PHE A 228 -35.23 17.30 -4.32
C PHE A 228 -34.80 18.72 -3.95
N ARG A 229 -35.45 19.74 -4.54
CA ARG A 229 -35.19 21.16 -4.24
C ARG A 229 -35.89 21.58 -2.93
N ASP A 230 -35.31 22.58 -2.26
CA ASP A 230 -35.89 23.27 -1.09
C ASP A 230 -36.28 22.33 0.07
N VAL A 231 -35.49 21.27 0.26
CA VAL A 231 -35.69 20.29 1.33
C VAL A 231 -35.53 20.98 2.70
N PRO A 232 -36.52 20.89 3.60
CA PRO A 232 -36.46 21.52 4.91
C PRO A 232 -35.19 21.15 5.69
N GLY A 233 -34.44 22.16 6.11
CA GLY A 233 -33.18 22.00 6.82
C GLY A 233 -31.94 21.93 5.92
N ILE A 234 -32.08 21.97 4.59
CA ILE A 234 -30.95 22.09 3.67
C ILE A 234 -31.01 23.48 3.02
N GLU A 235 -30.06 24.36 3.35
CA GLU A 235 -30.11 25.79 3.00
C GLU A 235 -29.69 26.10 1.55
N THR A 236 -29.41 25.09 0.74
CA THR A 236 -28.97 25.27 -0.65
C THR A 236 -29.54 24.19 -1.57
N ASN A 237 -29.77 24.55 -2.83
CA ASN A 237 -30.08 23.61 -3.91
C ASN A 237 -28.85 23.15 -4.69
N ARG A 238 -27.66 23.61 -4.30
CA ARG A 238 -26.40 23.19 -4.92
C ARG A 238 -25.78 21.99 -4.21
N VAL A 239 -24.84 21.36 -4.91
CA VAL A 239 -24.11 20.19 -4.41
C VAL A 239 -23.20 20.56 -3.23
N ARG A 240 -23.30 19.76 -2.15
CA ARG A 240 -22.55 19.91 -0.90
C ARG A 240 -21.41 18.90 -0.83
N GLY A 241 -20.46 18.99 -1.77
CA GLY A 241 -19.38 18.04 -1.97
C GLY A 241 -18.58 17.69 -0.72
N GLY A 242 -18.38 18.63 0.22
CA GLY A 242 -17.75 18.35 1.52
C GLY A 242 -18.46 17.25 2.31
N ALA A 243 -19.80 17.33 2.41
CA ALA A 243 -20.62 16.33 3.10
C ALA A 243 -20.59 14.98 2.38
N LEU A 244 -20.70 15.01 1.05
CA LEU A 244 -20.65 13.80 0.23
C LEU A 244 -19.33 13.05 0.41
N ILE A 245 -18.20 13.75 0.42
CA ILE A 245 -16.88 13.14 0.64
C ILE A 245 -16.82 12.44 2.00
N VAL A 246 -17.29 13.11 3.06
CA VAL A 246 -17.24 12.55 4.42
C VAL A 246 -18.07 11.26 4.52
N VAL A 247 -19.26 11.23 3.93
CA VAL A 247 -20.12 10.04 3.98
C VAL A 247 -19.63 8.94 3.05
N VAL A 248 -19.32 9.26 1.79
CA VAL A 248 -18.96 8.27 0.76
C VAL A 248 -17.52 7.76 0.95
N ASP A 249 -16.51 8.64 0.95
CA ASP A 249 -15.09 8.23 1.08
C ASP A 249 -14.70 7.89 2.52
N GLY A 250 -15.42 8.47 3.49
CA GLY A 250 -15.20 8.28 4.91
C GLY A 250 -16.07 7.18 5.50
N VAL A 251 -17.33 7.46 5.84
CA VAL A 251 -18.19 6.54 6.60
C VAL A 251 -18.36 5.20 5.88
N VAL A 252 -18.85 5.23 4.64
CA VAL A 252 -19.12 4.00 3.88
C VAL A 252 -17.81 3.39 3.37
N GLY A 253 -16.98 4.18 2.69
CA GLY A 253 -15.70 3.74 2.14
C GLY A 253 -14.64 3.32 3.16
N ARG A 254 -14.84 3.56 4.46
CA ARG A 254 -13.99 3.05 5.56
C ARG A 254 -14.79 2.30 6.63
N ALA A 255 -15.99 1.79 6.33
CA ALA A 255 -16.87 1.18 7.33
C ALA A 255 -16.16 0.16 8.25
N ARG A 256 -15.41 -0.80 7.68
CA ARG A 256 -14.64 -1.80 8.46
C ARG A 256 -13.59 -1.17 9.40
N LYS A 257 -12.82 -0.19 8.90
CA LYS A 257 -11.78 0.50 9.70
C LYS A 257 -12.41 1.40 10.76
N LEU A 258 -13.51 2.08 10.44
CA LEU A 258 -14.25 2.93 11.37
C LEU A 258 -14.87 2.09 12.49
N LEU A 259 -15.49 0.97 12.14
CA LEU A 259 -16.05 0.01 13.10
C LEU A 259 -14.99 -0.49 14.09
N GLY A 260 -13.84 -0.96 13.59
CA GLY A 260 -12.76 -1.42 14.47
C GLY A 260 -12.24 -0.33 15.42
N ILE A 261 -12.30 0.95 15.03
CA ILE A 261 -11.99 2.06 15.94
C ILE A 261 -13.10 2.25 16.98
N CYS A 262 -14.38 2.22 16.58
CA CYS A 262 -15.50 2.35 17.50
C CYS A 262 -15.52 1.21 18.55
N GLU A 263 -15.27 -0.03 18.13
CA GLU A 263 -15.21 -1.20 19.02
C GLU A 263 -14.06 -1.09 20.02
N ARG A 264 -12.87 -0.70 19.55
CA ARG A 264 -11.69 -0.49 20.41
C ARG A 264 -11.90 0.63 21.43
N LEU A 265 -12.65 1.66 21.07
CA LEU A 265 -12.99 2.78 21.97
C LEU A 265 -14.27 2.53 22.79
N HIS A 266 -14.88 1.34 22.68
CA HIS A 266 -16.14 0.98 23.34
C HIS A 266 -17.27 1.99 23.08
N LEU A 267 -17.43 2.43 21.83
CA LEU A 267 -18.45 3.40 21.40
C LEU A 267 -19.70 2.69 20.85
N ASP A 268 -20.80 2.75 21.60
CA ASP A 268 -22.07 2.12 21.21
C ASP A 268 -22.79 2.83 20.06
N GLY A 269 -23.54 2.06 19.25
CA GLY A 269 -24.47 2.59 18.24
C GLY A 269 -23.90 2.74 16.83
N TRP A 270 -22.72 2.14 16.57
CA TRP A 270 -22.07 2.10 15.26
C TRP A 270 -21.96 0.69 14.67
N ASP A 271 -22.58 -0.32 15.29
CA ASP A 271 -22.55 -1.72 14.85
C ASP A 271 -23.16 -1.94 13.45
N TRP A 272 -24.08 -1.06 13.05
CA TRP A 272 -24.70 -1.08 11.72
C TRP A 272 -23.68 -0.95 10.58
N LEU A 273 -22.47 -0.43 10.84
CA LEU A 273 -21.38 -0.40 9.85
C LEU A 273 -21.00 -1.81 9.36
N ARG A 274 -21.29 -2.87 10.12
CA ARG A 274 -21.07 -4.28 9.72
C ARG A 274 -21.90 -4.68 8.51
N GLU A 275 -23.08 -4.07 8.34
CA GLU A 275 -24.02 -4.42 7.27
C GLU A 275 -23.67 -3.78 5.93
N LEU A 276 -22.82 -2.74 5.94
CA LEU A 276 -22.38 -2.08 4.71
C LEU A 276 -21.50 -3.02 3.90
N LYS A 277 -21.98 -3.37 2.71
CA LYS A 277 -21.22 -4.14 1.74
C LYS A 277 -20.26 -3.20 1.03
N VAL A 278 -19.12 -2.94 1.67
CA VAL A 278 -18.02 -2.25 0.99
C VAL A 278 -17.47 -3.22 -0.05
N ALA A 279 -17.92 -3.09 -1.30
CA ALA A 279 -17.17 -3.59 -2.44
C ALA A 279 -15.82 -2.88 -2.38
N SER A 280 -14.84 -3.54 -1.77
CA SER A 280 -13.47 -3.11 -1.94
C SER A 280 -13.18 -3.24 -3.43
N ALA A 281 -12.44 -2.30 -4.00
CA ALA A 281 -11.90 -2.42 -5.36
C ALA A 281 -11.05 -3.70 -5.59
N GLN A 282 -10.94 -4.59 -4.59
CA GLN A 282 -10.18 -5.83 -4.62
C GLN A 282 -11.00 -7.06 -5.03
N GLU A 283 -12.34 -7.02 -5.05
CA GLU A 283 -13.14 -8.25 -5.29
C GLU A 283 -13.59 -8.46 -6.74
N SER A 284 -13.24 -7.57 -7.67
CA SER A 284 -13.45 -7.83 -9.09
C SER A 284 -12.27 -7.37 -9.94
N SER A 285 -11.80 -8.25 -10.83
CA SER A 285 -10.93 -7.89 -11.96
C SER A 285 -11.52 -6.71 -12.78
N ALA A 286 -12.84 -6.55 -12.76
CA ALA A 286 -13.57 -5.42 -13.34
C ALA A 286 -13.21 -4.07 -12.70
N SER A 287 -13.09 -3.98 -11.37
CA SER A 287 -12.71 -2.75 -10.67
C SER A 287 -11.31 -2.25 -11.05
N PHE A 288 -10.39 -3.16 -11.37
CA PHE A 288 -9.04 -2.82 -11.81
C PHE A 288 -9.02 -2.23 -13.24
N MET A 289 -9.99 -2.62 -14.08
CA MET A 289 -10.12 -2.19 -15.49
C MET A 289 -10.96 -0.91 -15.70
N GLU A 290 -11.89 -0.57 -14.81
CA GLU A 290 -12.83 0.57 -14.96
C GLU A 290 -12.18 1.98 -14.96
N GLU A 291 -10.87 2.07 -14.71
CA GLU A 291 -10.11 3.34 -14.59
C GLU A 291 -8.82 3.36 -15.43
N ILE A 292 -8.76 2.64 -16.54
CA ILE A 292 -7.63 2.75 -17.46
C ILE A 292 -7.73 4.11 -18.18
N ILE A 293 -6.84 5.02 -17.79
CA ILE A 293 -6.68 6.32 -18.46
C ILE A 293 -5.72 6.13 -19.61
N VAL A 294 -6.02 6.70 -20.77
CA VAL A 294 -5.12 6.71 -21.94
C VAL A 294 -3.71 7.18 -21.52
N GLY A 295 -2.70 6.43 -21.94
CA GLY A 295 -1.30 6.70 -21.59
C GLY A 295 -0.84 6.17 -20.23
N ARG A 296 -1.68 5.40 -19.52
CA ARG A 296 -1.31 4.71 -18.27
C ARG A 296 -1.39 3.19 -18.47
N PRO A 297 -0.25 2.49 -18.64
CA PRO A 297 -0.25 1.06 -18.88
C PRO A 297 -0.73 0.28 -17.66
N VAL A 298 -1.31 -0.88 -17.95
CA VAL A 298 -1.46 -1.98 -16.99
C VAL A 298 -0.22 -2.85 -17.12
N PHE A 299 0.45 -3.12 -15.99
CA PHE A 299 1.66 -3.93 -15.97
C PHE A 299 1.34 -5.40 -15.72
N SER A 300 0.44 -5.69 -14.76
CA SER A 300 0.02 -7.04 -14.43
C SER A 300 -1.43 -7.08 -13.94
N PHE A 301 -2.09 -8.21 -14.17
CA PHE A 301 -3.38 -8.53 -13.57
C PHE A 301 -3.18 -9.34 -12.26
N PRO A 302 -4.09 -9.21 -11.29
CA PRO A 302 -4.07 -10.03 -10.06
C PRO A 302 -3.99 -11.53 -10.36
N ASN A 303 -3.18 -12.27 -9.61
CA ASN A 303 -3.02 -13.73 -9.68
C ASN A 303 -2.69 -14.26 -11.09
N THR A 304 -2.05 -13.46 -11.93
CA THR A 304 -1.59 -13.90 -13.25
C THR A 304 -0.11 -14.29 -13.18
N PRO A 305 0.25 -15.56 -13.42
CA PRO A 305 1.63 -16.01 -13.45
C PRO A 305 2.48 -15.16 -14.42
N GLY A 306 3.71 -14.86 -14.03
CA GLY A 306 4.58 -13.94 -14.77
C GLY A 306 4.38 -12.46 -14.42
N GLY A 307 3.33 -12.10 -13.67
CA GLY A 307 3.17 -10.75 -13.11
C GLY A 307 4.21 -10.40 -12.04
N PHE A 308 3.98 -9.31 -11.31
CA PHE A 308 4.83 -8.97 -10.16
C PHE A 308 4.61 -9.97 -9.03
N ARG A 309 5.62 -10.78 -8.70
CA ARG A 309 5.52 -11.74 -7.59
C ARG A 309 5.69 -11.00 -6.26
N LEU A 310 4.78 -11.24 -5.32
CA LEU A 310 4.85 -10.66 -3.99
C LEU A 310 6.07 -11.19 -3.23
N ARG A 311 6.90 -10.26 -2.74
CA ARG A 311 7.97 -10.55 -1.77
C ARG A 311 7.85 -9.64 -0.57
N TYR A 312 7.91 -10.21 0.64
CA TYR A 312 7.91 -9.41 1.86
C TYR A 312 9.32 -8.94 2.20
N GLY A 313 9.43 -7.67 2.59
CA GLY A 313 10.68 -7.11 3.10
C GLY A 313 10.71 -5.60 3.04
N ARG A 314 11.77 -5.01 3.57
CA ARG A 314 11.98 -3.56 3.57
C ARG A 314 13.42 -3.24 3.20
N ALA A 315 13.57 -2.52 2.10
CA ALA A 315 14.83 -1.93 1.68
C ALA A 315 14.99 -0.52 2.30
N ARG A 316 16.18 0.05 2.17
CA ARG A 316 16.53 1.38 2.68
C ARG A 316 15.60 2.51 2.18
N ASN A 317 14.98 2.33 1.02
CA ASN A 317 14.14 3.29 0.32
C ASN A 317 12.66 2.85 0.22
N THR A 318 12.26 1.73 0.83
CA THR A 318 10.87 1.24 0.83
C THR A 318 10.19 1.34 2.20
N GLY A 319 8.88 1.06 2.23
CA GLY A 319 7.98 1.30 3.37
C GLY A 319 7.29 2.65 3.28
N LEU A 320 6.38 2.96 4.22
CA LEU A 320 5.53 4.16 4.15
C LEU A 320 4.76 4.24 2.82
N ALA A 321 4.19 3.11 2.40
CA ALA A 321 3.55 2.92 1.09
C ALA A 321 4.48 3.08 -0.14
N ALA A 322 5.80 2.96 0.04
CA ALA A 322 6.73 2.75 -1.06
C ALA A 322 7.07 1.26 -1.24
N VAL A 323 7.00 0.78 -2.48
CA VAL A 323 7.32 -0.60 -2.87
C VAL A 323 8.60 -0.65 -3.69
N GLY A 324 9.31 -1.77 -3.59
CA GLY A 324 10.52 -2.02 -4.36
C GLY A 324 10.22 -2.78 -5.64
N VAL A 325 10.79 -2.35 -6.76
CA VAL A 325 10.78 -3.09 -8.03
C VAL A 325 12.19 -3.14 -8.59
N HIS A 326 12.54 -4.22 -9.28
CA HIS A 326 13.85 -4.35 -9.90
C HIS A 326 14.06 -3.29 -11.00
N PRO A 327 15.19 -2.57 -11.03
CA PRO A 327 15.47 -1.54 -12.04
C PRO A 327 15.39 -2.03 -13.50
N ALA A 328 15.84 -3.27 -13.77
CA ALA A 328 15.69 -3.87 -15.09
C ALA A 328 14.21 -3.92 -15.55
N SER A 329 13.27 -4.22 -14.65
CA SER A 329 11.84 -4.23 -14.97
C SER A 329 11.34 -2.83 -15.32
N MET A 330 11.87 -1.80 -14.67
CA MET A 330 11.52 -0.40 -14.97
C MET A 330 11.87 -0.03 -16.43
N ILE A 331 13.07 -0.43 -16.88
CA ILE A 331 13.56 -0.18 -18.23
C ILE A 331 12.77 -0.99 -19.26
N LEU A 332 12.62 -2.30 -19.03
CA LEU A 332 11.94 -3.23 -19.94
C LEU A 332 10.45 -2.92 -20.11
N LEU A 333 9.81 -2.31 -19.11
CA LEU A 333 8.45 -1.75 -19.22
C LEU A 333 8.44 -0.40 -19.96
N ASN A 334 9.32 -0.23 -20.94
CA ASN A 334 9.50 0.98 -21.75
C ASN A 334 9.66 2.27 -20.90
N ARG A 335 10.27 2.17 -19.71
CA ARG A 335 10.48 3.30 -18.80
C ARG A 335 9.19 4.02 -18.38
N PHE A 336 8.03 3.36 -18.48
CA PHE A 336 6.78 3.87 -17.89
C PHE A 336 6.79 3.77 -16.36
N LEU A 337 7.52 2.78 -15.84
CA LEU A 337 7.75 2.63 -14.42
C LEU A 337 9.10 3.25 -14.09
N THR A 338 9.15 4.24 -13.21
CA THR A 338 10.38 4.90 -12.76
C THR A 338 10.25 5.25 -11.28
N THR A 339 11.36 5.70 -10.68
CA THR A 339 11.38 6.15 -9.29
C THR A 339 10.37 7.28 -9.06
N GLY A 340 9.47 7.10 -8.08
CA GLY A 340 8.46 8.10 -7.74
C GLY A 340 7.14 7.96 -8.50
N VAL A 341 7.06 7.09 -9.52
CA VAL A 341 5.79 6.75 -10.15
C VAL A 341 4.88 6.07 -9.13
N GLN A 342 3.64 6.54 -9.05
CA GLN A 342 2.63 5.88 -8.25
C GLN A 342 2.11 4.65 -9.02
N LEU A 343 2.17 3.48 -8.41
CA LEU A 343 1.41 2.30 -8.82
C LEU A 343 0.02 2.30 -8.16
N ARG A 344 -0.99 1.84 -8.92
CA ARG A 344 -2.25 1.37 -8.36
C ARG A 344 -2.17 -0.14 -8.26
N MET A 345 -2.40 -0.65 -7.06
CA MET A 345 -2.21 -2.05 -6.72
C MET A 345 -3.47 -2.61 -6.06
N ASP A 346 -3.64 -3.92 -6.16
CA ASP A 346 -4.67 -4.70 -5.50
C ASP A 346 -4.30 -5.09 -4.05
N PHE A 347 -3.01 -5.13 -3.69
CA PHE A 347 -2.53 -5.46 -2.34
C PHE A 347 -1.22 -4.72 -2.00
N PRO A 348 -0.90 -4.38 -0.73
CA PRO A 348 -1.76 -4.41 0.46
C PRO A 348 -2.68 -3.19 0.57
N GLY A 349 -2.40 -2.13 -0.21
CA GLY A 349 -3.19 -0.91 -0.28
C GLY A 349 -3.44 -0.49 -1.73
N LYS A 350 -4.36 0.46 -1.93
CA LYS A 350 -4.79 0.89 -3.28
C LYS A 350 -3.68 1.52 -4.11
N SER A 351 -2.60 1.99 -3.48
CA SER A 351 -1.52 2.67 -4.18
C SER A 351 -0.21 2.55 -3.42
N ALA A 352 0.86 2.49 -4.18
CA ALA A 352 2.21 2.58 -3.66
C ALA A 352 3.06 3.48 -4.57
N VAL A 353 4.18 3.98 -4.04
CA VAL A 353 5.20 4.68 -4.82
C VAL A 353 6.31 3.69 -5.16
N VAL A 354 6.78 3.71 -6.39
CA VAL A 354 7.85 2.81 -6.83
C VAL A 354 9.21 3.36 -6.49
N THR A 355 10.07 2.47 -6.00
CA THR A 355 11.48 2.73 -5.73
C THR A 355 12.33 1.55 -6.23
N PRO A 356 13.57 1.80 -6.65
CA PRO A 356 14.45 0.76 -7.20
C PRO A 356 15.01 -0.11 -6.08
N VAL A 357 14.95 -1.44 -6.28
CA VAL A 357 15.61 -2.43 -5.42
C VAL A 357 16.23 -3.50 -6.33
N ASP A 358 17.55 -3.52 -6.43
CA ASP A 358 18.35 -4.43 -7.25
C ASP A 358 18.59 -5.81 -6.61
N SER A 359 18.40 -5.93 -5.30
CA SER A 359 18.60 -7.18 -4.54
C SER A 359 17.41 -8.16 -4.52
N ILE A 360 16.36 -7.93 -5.32
CA ILE A 360 15.18 -8.81 -5.44
C ILE A 360 15.17 -9.50 -6.81
N GLU A 361 14.29 -10.47 -7.03
CA GLU A 361 14.36 -11.26 -8.26
C GLU A 361 14.09 -10.41 -9.51
N PRO A 362 15.01 -10.41 -10.49
CA PRO A 362 14.87 -9.64 -11.72
C PRO A 362 13.80 -10.19 -12.68
N PRO A 363 13.45 -9.44 -13.73
CA PRO A 363 12.56 -9.92 -14.77
C PRO A 363 13.22 -11.00 -15.64
N ILE A 364 12.38 -11.83 -16.27
CA ILE A 364 12.79 -12.84 -17.25
C ILE A 364 12.05 -12.56 -18.56
N VAL A 365 12.78 -12.52 -19.66
CA VAL A 365 12.27 -12.11 -20.97
C VAL A 365 12.54 -13.18 -22.02
N LYS A 366 11.67 -13.22 -23.03
CA LYS A 366 11.90 -13.90 -24.30
C LYS A 366 12.40 -12.89 -25.32
N LEU A 367 13.51 -13.19 -25.96
CA LEU A 367 14.06 -12.42 -27.07
C LEU A 367 13.49 -12.91 -28.40
N ARG A 368 13.56 -12.06 -29.44
CA ARG A 368 13.05 -12.36 -30.80
C ARG A 368 13.70 -13.57 -31.48
N ASP A 369 14.86 -14.03 -31.01
CA ASP A 369 15.53 -15.24 -31.48
C ASP A 369 15.05 -16.51 -30.75
N GLY A 370 14.10 -16.36 -29.82
CA GLY A 370 13.56 -17.40 -28.95
C GLY A 370 14.32 -17.60 -27.65
N SER A 371 15.43 -16.90 -27.41
CA SER A 371 16.20 -17.03 -26.15
C SER A 371 15.37 -16.57 -24.94
N VAL A 372 15.48 -17.27 -23.81
CA VAL A 372 14.92 -16.87 -22.53
C VAL A 372 16.05 -16.45 -21.60
N VAL A 373 16.01 -15.18 -21.17
CA VAL A 373 17.10 -14.54 -20.41
C VAL A 373 16.56 -13.91 -19.14
N ARG A 374 17.27 -14.14 -18.02
CA ARG A 374 17.02 -13.44 -16.75
C ARG A 374 17.89 -12.18 -16.72
N VAL A 375 17.25 -11.01 -16.67
CA VAL A 375 17.91 -9.71 -16.91
C VAL A 375 18.29 -9.06 -15.58
N GLU A 376 19.54 -9.24 -15.16
CA GLU A 376 19.95 -8.96 -13.77
C GLU A 376 20.37 -7.50 -13.53
N THR A 377 20.60 -6.71 -14.58
CA THR A 377 21.16 -5.34 -14.44
C THR A 377 20.45 -4.33 -15.33
N GLU A 378 20.60 -3.05 -15.00
CA GLU A 378 20.10 -1.93 -15.82
C GLU A 378 20.81 -1.90 -17.17
N GLU A 379 22.12 -2.11 -17.19
CA GLU A 379 22.92 -2.12 -18.40
C GLU A 379 22.53 -3.26 -19.34
N GLU A 380 22.19 -4.43 -18.79
CA GLU A 380 21.65 -5.54 -19.58
C GLU A 380 20.25 -5.23 -20.13
N ALA A 381 19.37 -4.66 -19.30
CA ALA A 381 18.03 -4.26 -19.73
C ALA A 381 18.06 -3.23 -20.86
N GLU A 382 18.94 -2.24 -20.78
CA GLU A 382 19.16 -1.24 -21.84
C GLU A 382 19.61 -1.89 -23.16
N ARG A 383 20.54 -2.85 -23.11
CA ARG A 383 21.04 -3.54 -24.32
C ARG A 383 20.01 -4.47 -24.96
N LEU A 384 19.17 -5.12 -24.16
CA LEU A 384 18.21 -6.12 -24.63
C LEU A 384 16.85 -5.52 -24.99
N LEU A 385 16.54 -4.29 -24.60
CA LEU A 385 15.22 -3.67 -24.74
C LEU A 385 14.60 -3.86 -26.14
N ASP A 386 15.35 -3.55 -27.19
CA ASP A 386 14.87 -3.64 -28.58
C ASP A 386 14.77 -5.08 -29.12
N GLN A 387 15.38 -6.04 -28.40
CA GLN A 387 15.40 -7.46 -28.75
C GLN A 387 14.32 -8.26 -28.01
N VAL A 388 13.70 -7.68 -26.98
CA VAL A 388 12.62 -8.33 -26.23
C VAL A 388 11.40 -8.52 -27.13
N GLU A 389 10.94 -9.77 -27.23
CA GLU A 389 9.67 -10.15 -27.86
C GLU A 389 8.54 -10.13 -26.83
N SER A 390 8.76 -10.72 -25.65
CA SER A 390 7.81 -10.72 -24.55
C SER A 390 8.52 -10.76 -23.20
N ILE A 391 7.87 -10.20 -22.17
CA ILE A 391 8.32 -10.33 -20.78
C ILE A 391 7.55 -11.51 -20.18
N LEU A 392 8.27 -12.58 -19.82
CA LEU A 392 7.68 -13.79 -19.24
C LEU A 392 7.45 -13.65 -17.74
N PHE A 393 8.31 -12.87 -17.07
CA PHE A 393 8.20 -12.56 -15.65
C PHE A 393 8.62 -11.12 -15.39
N LEU A 394 7.78 -10.35 -14.68
CA LEU A 394 8.08 -8.97 -14.32
C LEU A 394 9.12 -8.82 -13.19
N GLY A 395 9.43 -9.90 -12.48
CA GLY A 395 10.25 -9.86 -11.27
C GLY A 395 9.44 -9.70 -9.99
N ASP A 396 10.15 -9.55 -8.88
CA ASP A 396 9.55 -9.32 -7.57
C ASP A 396 9.00 -7.90 -7.41
N ILE A 397 7.96 -7.78 -6.58
CA ILE A 397 7.55 -6.52 -5.95
C ILE A 397 7.69 -6.63 -4.43
N LEU A 398 8.57 -5.78 -3.87
CA LEU A 398 8.91 -5.78 -2.45
C LEU A 398 7.90 -4.95 -1.64
N VAL A 399 7.18 -5.61 -0.72
CA VAL A 399 6.16 -5.01 0.13
C VAL A 399 6.59 -5.07 1.60
N ALA A 400 6.55 -3.91 2.27
CA ALA A 400 6.93 -3.82 3.68
C ALA A 400 5.80 -4.30 4.61
N MET A 401 6.17 -5.02 5.68
CA MET A 401 5.21 -5.51 6.67
C MET A 401 4.39 -4.39 7.33
N GLY A 402 5.01 -3.21 7.53
CA GLY A 402 4.32 -2.04 8.09
C GLY A 402 3.12 -1.58 7.25
N ASP A 403 3.17 -1.78 5.92
CA ASP A 403 2.07 -1.41 5.04
C ASP A 403 0.87 -2.36 5.19
N LEU A 404 1.09 -3.64 5.54
CA LEU A 404 0.01 -4.58 5.83
C LEU A 404 -0.69 -4.22 7.15
N ILE A 405 0.10 -3.96 8.19
CA ILE A 405 -0.40 -3.54 9.51
C ILE A 405 -1.25 -2.28 9.37
N GLN A 406 -0.76 -1.28 8.64
CA GLN A 406 -1.44 -0.01 8.43
C GLN A 406 -2.79 -0.15 7.68
N ASN A 407 -2.86 -1.10 6.75
CA ASN A 407 -4.04 -1.39 5.93
C ASN A 407 -4.93 -2.51 6.51
N ASN A 408 -4.58 -3.06 7.68
CA ASN A 408 -5.26 -4.19 8.31
C ASN A 408 -5.45 -5.37 7.33
N LYS A 409 -4.35 -5.83 6.73
CA LYS A 409 -4.31 -6.95 5.79
C LYS A 409 -3.61 -8.16 6.38
N GLU A 410 -4.14 -9.33 6.06
CA GLU A 410 -3.52 -10.61 6.37
C GLU A 410 -2.32 -10.88 5.44
N LEU A 411 -1.44 -11.76 5.89
CA LEU A 411 -0.33 -12.26 5.09
C LEU A 411 -0.88 -13.15 3.97
N LEU A 412 -0.35 -12.94 2.77
CA LEU A 412 -0.57 -13.80 1.63
C LEU A 412 0.59 -14.79 1.49
N PRO A 413 0.35 -15.97 0.89
CA PRO A 413 1.43 -16.89 0.56
C PRO A 413 2.47 -16.24 -0.36
N VAL A 414 3.75 -16.42 -0.04
CA VAL A 414 4.88 -15.95 -0.84
C VAL A 414 5.75 -17.12 -1.25
N GLY A 415 6.43 -16.97 -2.39
CA GLY A 415 7.38 -17.96 -2.86
C GLY A 415 8.65 -17.99 -2.02
N TYR A 416 9.34 -19.12 -2.09
CA TYR A 416 10.63 -19.31 -1.44
C TYR A 416 11.68 -18.37 -2.03
N ASP A 417 12.27 -17.53 -1.19
CA ASP A 417 13.21 -16.47 -1.59
C ASP A 417 14.53 -16.51 -0.79
N GLU A 418 15.52 -15.75 -1.23
CA GLU A 418 16.89 -15.82 -0.69
C GLU A 418 16.98 -15.45 0.79
N ASN A 419 16.04 -14.66 1.32
CA ASN A 419 16.02 -14.35 2.76
C ASN A 419 15.66 -15.60 3.58
N GLN A 420 14.69 -16.39 3.12
CA GLN A 420 14.33 -17.64 3.79
C GLN A 420 15.42 -18.69 3.62
N TRP A 421 16.03 -18.78 2.43
CA TRP A 421 17.13 -19.70 2.19
C TRP A 421 18.35 -19.42 3.08
N LEU A 422 18.68 -18.15 3.29
CA LEU A 422 19.75 -17.76 4.22
C LEU A 422 19.44 -18.21 5.66
N LEU A 423 18.20 -18.07 6.12
CA LEU A 423 17.78 -18.57 7.43
C LEU A 423 17.88 -20.11 7.53
N ASP A 424 17.54 -20.82 6.45
CA ASP A 424 17.65 -22.28 6.40
C ASP A 424 19.13 -22.72 6.42
N LEU A 425 20.02 -21.99 5.73
CA LEU A 425 21.47 -22.19 5.80
C LEU A 425 22.02 -21.92 7.21
N GLU A 426 21.65 -20.79 7.83
CA GLU A 426 22.02 -20.47 9.21
C GLU A 426 21.56 -21.54 10.19
N HIS A 427 20.33 -22.02 10.04
CA HIS A 427 19.78 -23.09 10.86
C HIS A 427 20.60 -24.37 10.69
N ARG A 428 20.93 -24.74 9.45
CA ARG A 428 21.76 -25.92 9.18
C ARG A 428 23.14 -25.83 9.80
N VAL A 429 23.75 -24.65 9.78
CA VAL A 429 25.06 -24.38 10.40
C VAL A 429 24.96 -24.46 11.92
N LYS A 430 23.87 -23.98 12.53
CA LYS A 430 23.62 -24.12 13.97
C LYS A 430 23.45 -25.59 14.38
N ASP A 431 22.79 -26.39 13.55
CA ASP A 431 22.48 -27.79 13.84
C ASP A 431 23.69 -28.72 13.67
N LEU A 432 24.46 -28.58 12.59
CA LEU A 432 25.58 -29.47 12.25
C LEU A 432 26.95 -28.91 12.64
N GLY A 433 27.08 -27.59 12.77
CA GLY A 433 28.36 -26.90 12.81
C GLY A 433 28.95 -26.67 11.42
N LEU A 434 29.69 -25.57 11.27
CA LEU A 434 30.26 -25.12 10.00
C LEU A 434 31.25 -26.14 9.39
N GLU A 435 32.07 -26.80 10.23
CA GLU A 435 33.03 -27.82 9.81
C GLU A 435 32.35 -29.03 9.17
N ALA A 436 31.35 -29.59 9.86
CA ALA A 436 30.65 -30.78 9.40
C ALA A 436 29.86 -30.47 8.12
N LEU A 437 29.28 -29.28 8.03
CA LEU A 437 28.61 -28.83 6.81
C LEU A 437 29.60 -28.71 5.65
N SER A 438 30.74 -28.04 5.86
CA SER A 438 31.82 -27.91 4.87
C SER A 438 32.26 -29.26 4.31
N HIS A 439 32.50 -30.25 5.18
CA HIS A 439 32.84 -31.61 4.74
C HIS A 439 31.70 -32.28 3.96
N ARG A 440 30.44 -32.05 4.36
CA ARG A 440 29.27 -32.71 3.74
C ARG A 440 28.94 -32.16 2.35
N CYS A 441 29.01 -30.85 2.15
CA CYS A 441 28.75 -30.23 0.85
C CYS A 441 30.03 -30.10 -0.01
N GLY A 442 31.22 -30.27 0.57
CA GLY A 442 32.49 -30.11 -0.14
C GLY A 442 32.88 -28.66 -0.45
N LEU A 443 32.20 -27.67 0.16
CA LEU A 443 32.58 -26.26 0.07
C LEU A 443 33.56 -25.91 1.21
N SER A 444 34.46 -24.95 0.97
CA SER A 444 35.33 -24.44 2.05
C SER A 444 34.53 -23.65 3.09
N LYS A 445 35.05 -23.55 4.32
CA LYS A 445 34.41 -22.77 5.39
C LYS A 445 34.29 -21.30 5.03
N GLU A 446 35.33 -20.75 4.40
CA GLU A 446 35.37 -19.35 3.98
C GLU A 446 34.24 -19.06 2.99
N ARG A 447 33.98 -20.00 2.06
CA ARG A 447 32.86 -19.87 1.11
C ARG A 447 31.50 -19.96 1.80
N LEU A 448 31.35 -20.84 2.81
CA LEU A 448 30.12 -20.90 3.60
C LEU A 448 29.90 -19.63 4.43
N GLU A 449 30.95 -19.08 5.04
CA GLU A 449 30.91 -17.81 5.78
C GLU A 449 30.55 -16.64 4.87
N GLU A 450 31.08 -16.63 3.64
CA GLU A 450 30.73 -15.64 2.63
C GLU A 450 29.23 -15.71 2.28
N LEU A 451 28.70 -16.91 1.98
CA LEU A 451 27.27 -17.13 1.72
C LEU A 451 26.37 -16.73 2.92
N LEU A 452 26.84 -16.96 4.15
CA LEU A 452 26.14 -16.57 5.38
C LEU A 452 26.15 -15.05 5.62
N SER A 453 27.17 -14.35 5.13
CA SER A 453 27.36 -12.93 5.43
C SER A 453 26.35 -12.02 4.72
N SER A 454 25.88 -12.43 3.54
CA SER A 454 24.98 -11.63 2.72
C SER A 454 24.35 -12.46 1.62
N LYS A 455 23.05 -12.21 1.36
CA LYS A 455 22.32 -12.73 0.20
C LYS A 455 22.85 -12.27 -1.16
N ALA A 456 23.79 -11.32 -1.19
CA ALA A 456 24.46 -10.89 -2.42
C ALA A 456 25.42 -11.97 -2.95
N TYR A 457 25.87 -12.88 -2.09
CA TYR A 457 26.73 -14.00 -2.49
C TYR A 457 25.87 -15.17 -2.94
N ILE A 458 25.82 -15.35 -4.25
CA ILE A 458 25.01 -16.39 -4.89
C ILE A 458 25.88 -17.65 -5.06
N PRO A 459 25.43 -18.83 -4.61
CA PRO A 459 26.14 -20.07 -4.90
C PRO A 459 26.07 -20.37 -6.41
N THR A 460 27.10 -20.96 -6.99
CA THR A 460 27.02 -21.50 -8.36
C THR A 460 26.00 -22.65 -8.43
N PRO A 461 25.54 -23.07 -9.62
CA PRO A 461 24.59 -24.19 -9.73
C PRO A 461 25.08 -25.47 -9.04
N ARG A 462 26.38 -25.79 -9.17
CA ARG A 462 26.98 -26.97 -8.52
C ARG A 462 27.07 -26.82 -7.00
N GLU A 463 27.44 -25.63 -6.52
CA GLU A 463 27.44 -25.33 -5.08
C GLU A 463 26.01 -25.45 -4.49
N ALA A 464 25.00 -24.92 -5.19
CA ALA A 464 23.61 -25.00 -4.75
C ALA A 464 23.10 -26.44 -4.65
N LEU A 465 23.45 -27.30 -5.62
CA LEU A 465 23.13 -28.73 -5.56
C LEU A 465 23.85 -29.42 -4.40
N ALA A 466 25.14 -29.13 -4.19
CA ALA A 466 25.90 -29.74 -3.09
C ALA A 466 25.40 -29.31 -1.70
N LEU A 467 25.01 -28.05 -1.55
CA LEU A 467 24.32 -27.55 -0.34
C LEU A 467 22.96 -28.25 -0.17
N ALA A 468 22.23 -28.46 -1.27
CA ALA A 468 20.94 -29.15 -1.22
C ALA A 468 21.08 -30.61 -0.76
N GLU A 469 22.09 -31.33 -1.24
CA GLU A 469 22.44 -32.68 -0.81
C GLU A 469 22.90 -32.74 0.66
N ALA A 470 23.49 -31.65 1.15
CA ALA A 470 23.78 -31.48 2.57
C ALA A 470 22.53 -31.20 3.43
N GLY A 471 21.34 -31.15 2.82
CA GLY A 471 20.03 -31.03 3.46
C GLY A 471 19.58 -29.61 3.74
N ILE A 472 20.08 -28.65 2.96
CA ILE A 472 19.51 -27.30 2.84
C ILE A 472 18.49 -27.34 1.68
N PRO A 473 17.44 -26.54 1.64
CA PRO A 473 16.61 -26.49 0.44
C PRO A 473 17.38 -25.95 -0.76
N LEU A 474 16.97 -26.33 -1.98
CA LEU A 474 17.60 -25.83 -3.20
C LEU A 474 17.50 -24.29 -3.27
N HIS A 475 18.62 -23.64 -3.62
CA HIS A 475 18.69 -22.18 -3.62
C HIS A 475 17.65 -21.55 -4.59
N PRO A 476 16.89 -20.52 -4.17
CA PRO A 476 15.78 -19.92 -4.93
C PRO A 476 16.09 -19.53 -6.38
N ARG A 477 17.31 -19.01 -6.66
CA ARG A 477 17.79 -18.73 -8.03
C ARG A 477 17.63 -19.92 -8.99
N TYR A 478 17.83 -21.14 -8.47
CA TYR A 478 17.83 -22.39 -9.22
C TYR A 478 16.55 -23.21 -8.99
N THR A 479 15.59 -22.65 -8.28
CA THR A 479 14.24 -23.20 -8.23
C THR A 479 13.43 -22.59 -9.37
N TYR A 480 12.61 -23.39 -10.04
CA TYR A 480 11.75 -22.96 -11.15
C TYR A 480 10.28 -23.05 -10.75
N LEU A 481 9.37 -22.53 -11.58
CA LEU A 481 7.93 -22.50 -11.31
C LEU A 481 7.25 -23.86 -11.51
N TRP A 482 7.78 -24.90 -10.86
CA TRP A 482 7.32 -26.28 -11.01
C TRP A 482 5.82 -26.45 -10.74
N SER A 483 5.26 -25.70 -9.80
CA SER A 483 3.83 -25.74 -9.45
C SER A 483 2.89 -25.17 -10.52
N GLU A 484 3.40 -24.48 -11.55
CA GLU A 484 2.60 -23.81 -12.60
C GLU A 484 2.32 -24.70 -13.84
N VAL A 485 2.76 -25.96 -13.80
CA VAL A 485 2.57 -26.96 -14.87
C VAL A 485 1.95 -28.23 -14.29
N SER A 486 1.43 -29.13 -15.13
CA SER A 486 0.88 -30.42 -14.66
C SER A 486 1.97 -31.48 -14.48
N VAL A 487 1.65 -32.53 -13.71
CA VAL A 487 2.52 -33.71 -13.54
C VAL A 487 2.77 -34.40 -14.89
N GLU A 488 1.73 -34.53 -15.72
CA GLU A 488 1.81 -35.12 -17.06
C GLU A 488 2.67 -34.28 -18.00
N GLU A 489 2.53 -32.96 -17.97
CA GLU A 489 3.36 -32.02 -18.73
C GLU A 489 4.84 -32.20 -18.36
N LEU A 490 5.16 -32.28 -17.06
CA LEU A 490 6.54 -32.48 -16.58
C LEU A 490 7.13 -33.83 -16.94
N LEU A 491 6.36 -34.92 -16.81
CA LEU A 491 6.82 -36.25 -17.19
C LEU A 491 7.12 -36.31 -18.70
N ARG A 492 6.26 -35.71 -19.52
CA ARG A 492 6.49 -35.64 -20.97
C ARG A 492 7.69 -34.78 -21.33
N LEU A 493 7.88 -33.64 -20.65
CA LEU A 493 9.07 -32.81 -20.80
C LEU A 493 10.34 -33.61 -20.45
N ARG A 494 10.32 -34.31 -19.30
CA ARG A 494 11.41 -35.17 -18.85
C ARG A 494 11.75 -36.22 -19.90
N GLU A 495 10.80 -37.03 -20.33
CA GLU A 495 11.03 -38.09 -21.32
C GLU A 495 11.63 -37.55 -22.63
N SER A 496 11.12 -36.40 -23.09
CA SER A 496 11.58 -35.77 -24.33
C SER A 496 13.00 -35.20 -24.20
N LEU A 497 13.31 -34.54 -23.07
CA LEU A 497 14.65 -34.05 -22.79
C LEU A 497 15.64 -35.21 -22.64
N MET A 498 15.28 -36.28 -21.91
CA MET A 498 16.12 -37.47 -21.73
C MET A 498 16.59 -38.08 -23.06
N ALA A 499 15.75 -38.07 -24.09
CA ALA A 499 16.10 -38.61 -25.40
C ALA A 499 17.12 -37.75 -26.18
N LYS A 500 17.30 -36.48 -25.79
CA LYS A 500 18.06 -35.48 -26.55
C LYS A 500 19.18 -34.83 -25.72
N TRP A 501 19.22 -35.06 -24.41
CA TRP A 501 20.10 -34.36 -23.49
C TRP A 501 21.55 -34.81 -23.68
N PRO A 502 22.51 -33.89 -23.87
CA PRO A 502 23.92 -34.24 -23.99
C PRO A 502 24.48 -34.82 -22.68
N ASP A 503 25.36 -35.83 -22.79
CA ASP A 503 26.07 -36.39 -21.64
C ASP A 503 27.12 -35.42 -21.05
N GLU A 504 27.67 -34.54 -21.89
CA GLU A 504 28.71 -33.58 -21.53
C GLU A 504 28.44 -32.20 -22.16
N PRO A 505 28.95 -31.11 -21.56
CA PRO A 505 28.81 -29.77 -22.12
C PRO A 505 29.52 -29.64 -23.49
N PRO A 506 29.02 -28.78 -24.41
CA PRO A 506 27.92 -27.85 -24.22
C PRO A 506 26.54 -28.51 -24.26
N TYR A 507 25.67 -28.15 -23.32
CA TYR A 507 24.31 -28.68 -23.21
C TYR A 507 23.37 -28.00 -24.22
N GLU A 508 23.53 -28.36 -25.49
CA GLU A 508 22.68 -27.89 -26.59
C GLU A 508 21.58 -28.90 -26.94
N VAL A 509 20.33 -28.45 -26.95
CA VAL A 509 19.15 -29.29 -27.20
C VAL A 509 18.24 -28.67 -28.25
N GLU A 510 17.79 -29.47 -29.21
CA GLU A 510 16.74 -29.08 -30.14
C GLU A 510 15.35 -29.24 -29.48
N LEU A 511 14.69 -28.11 -29.26
CA LEU A 511 13.39 -28.05 -28.61
C LEU A 511 12.26 -28.00 -29.65
N SER A 512 11.29 -28.88 -29.48
CA SER A 512 9.96 -28.79 -30.09
C SER A 512 9.15 -27.64 -29.47
N ASP A 513 8.06 -27.25 -30.13
CA ASP A 513 7.17 -26.19 -29.64
C ASP A 513 6.63 -26.50 -28.22
N PHE A 514 6.35 -27.76 -27.93
CA PHE A 514 5.88 -28.20 -26.62
C PHE A 514 6.96 -28.04 -25.53
N GLU A 515 8.18 -28.49 -25.79
CA GLU A 515 9.29 -28.34 -24.81
C GLU A 515 9.62 -26.87 -24.61
N LYS A 516 9.60 -26.07 -25.69
CA LYS A 516 9.87 -24.64 -25.63
C LYS A 516 8.83 -23.91 -24.79
N ASP A 517 7.55 -24.16 -25.00
CA ASP A 517 6.45 -23.55 -24.24
C ASP A 517 6.55 -23.87 -22.74
N LEU A 518 6.79 -25.13 -22.38
CA LEU A 518 6.93 -25.52 -20.98
C LEU A 518 8.15 -24.90 -20.31
N LEU A 519 9.30 -24.86 -21.00
CA LEU A 519 10.50 -24.21 -20.45
C LEU A 519 10.32 -22.69 -20.30
N GLU A 520 9.56 -22.05 -21.19
CA GLU A 520 9.15 -20.64 -21.06
C GLU A 520 8.24 -20.43 -19.83
N ARG A 521 7.20 -21.27 -19.64
CA ARG A 521 6.30 -21.21 -18.47
C ARG A 521 7.01 -21.46 -17.14
N LEU A 522 7.99 -22.37 -17.14
CA LEU A 522 8.84 -22.66 -15.98
C LEU A 522 9.89 -21.58 -15.70
N LEU A 523 10.03 -20.60 -16.61
CA LEU A 523 11.01 -19.51 -16.58
C LEU A 523 12.46 -20.00 -16.56
N ILE A 524 12.75 -21.08 -17.29
CA ILE A 524 14.08 -21.68 -17.35
C ILE A 524 14.93 -20.94 -18.39
N PRO A 525 16.06 -20.30 -18.02
CA PRO A 525 16.89 -19.60 -18.98
C PRO A 525 17.57 -20.55 -19.99
N HIS A 526 17.52 -20.18 -21.27
CA HIS A 526 18.14 -20.90 -22.37
C HIS A 526 18.38 -19.97 -23.57
N THR A 527 19.53 -20.05 -24.22
CA THR A 527 19.92 -19.13 -25.30
C THR A 527 19.96 -19.83 -26.64
N ARG A 528 19.54 -19.16 -27.71
CA ARG A 528 19.57 -19.72 -29.07
C ARG A 528 21.00 -20.12 -29.45
N SER A 529 21.16 -21.35 -29.95
CA SER A 529 22.42 -21.87 -30.49
C SER A 529 22.25 -22.29 -31.95
N GLY A 530 23.33 -22.70 -32.61
CA GLY A 530 23.29 -23.13 -34.01
C GLY A 530 22.44 -24.37 -34.27
N ARG A 531 22.27 -25.25 -33.27
CA ARG A 531 21.54 -26.52 -33.38
C ARG A 531 20.24 -26.57 -32.56
N GLY A 532 19.93 -25.53 -31.79
CA GLY A 532 18.76 -25.50 -30.91
C GLY A 532 18.90 -24.42 -29.86
N TYR A 533 18.94 -24.81 -28.59
CA TYR A 533 19.15 -23.92 -27.45
C TYR A 533 20.20 -24.47 -26.50
N LEU A 534 21.07 -23.58 -26.02
CA LEU A 534 22.11 -23.83 -25.04
C LEU A 534 21.60 -23.55 -23.63
N PHE A 535 21.81 -24.51 -22.72
CA PHE A 535 21.57 -24.36 -21.29
C PHE A 535 22.88 -24.19 -20.55
N THR A 536 23.00 -23.12 -19.76
CA THR A 536 24.20 -22.80 -18.97
C THR A 536 23.98 -23.13 -17.50
N GLU A 537 23.60 -22.15 -16.68
CA GLU A 537 23.32 -22.34 -15.25
C GLU A 537 22.19 -23.35 -15.01
N ALA A 538 21.22 -23.42 -15.93
CA ALA A 538 20.07 -24.30 -15.83
C ALA A 538 20.40 -25.78 -16.08
N ALA A 539 21.46 -26.09 -16.83
CA ALA A 539 21.74 -27.45 -17.25
C ALA A 539 21.93 -28.44 -16.06
N PRO A 540 22.88 -28.21 -15.12
CA PRO A 540 23.06 -29.14 -14.00
C PRO A 540 21.83 -29.21 -13.08
N ILE A 541 21.05 -28.13 -13.02
CA ILE A 541 19.82 -28.09 -12.22
C ILE A 541 18.74 -28.95 -12.86
N LEU A 542 18.56 -28.89 -14.18
CA LEU A 542 17.60 -29.72 -14.91
C LEU A 542 17.98 -31.20 -14.87
N GLU A 543 19.26 -31.52 -15.08
CA GLU A 543 19.76 -32.89 -14.98
C GLU A 543 19.40 -33.52 -13.63
N ARG A 544 19.61 -32.75 -12.54
CA ARG A 544 19.32 -33.22 -11.19
C ARG A 544 17.82 -33.23 -10.87
N CYS A 545 17.10 -32.16 -11.18
CA CYS A 545 15.67 -32.00 -10.87
C CYS A 545 14.78 -32.97 -11.62
N LEU A 546 15.11 -33.26 -12.89
CA LEU A 546 14.36 -34.16 -13.75
C LEU A 546 14.95 -35.58 -13.82
N ALA A 547 16.07 -35.83 -13.13
CA ALA A 547 16.77 -37.13 -13.16
C ALA A 547 16.96 -37.65 -14.59
N LEU A 548 17.57 -36.83 -15.45
CA LEU A 548 17.66 -37.09 -16.89
C LEU A 548 18.52 -38.31 -17.24
N HIS A 549 19.42 -38.71 -16.34
CA HIS A 549 20.31 -39.86 -16.50
C HIS A 549 19.77 -41.15 -15.85
N SER A 550 18.53 -41.15 -15.37
CA SER A 550 17.91 -42.28 -14.63
C SER A 550 16.54 -42.68 -15.21
N PRO A 551 16.48 -43.28 -16.42
CA PRO A 551 15.23 -43.63 -17.12
C PRO A 551 14.32 -44.58 -16.34
N GLU A 552 14.90 -45.42 -15.49
CA GLU A 552 14.21 -46.38 -14.63
C GLU A 552 13.44 -45.72 -13.48
N LEU A 553 13.81 -44.51 -13.08
CA LEU A 553 13.16 -43.80 -11.99
C LEU A 553 11.81 -43.23 -12.47
N LYS A 554 10.71 -43.83 -12.03
CA LYS A 554 9.33 -43.41 -12.36
C LYS A 554 8.48 -43.29 -11.09
N PRO A 555 8.69 -42.24 -10.29
CA PRO A 555 7.95 -42.03 -9.07
C PRO A 555 6.51 -41.60 -9.38
N GLU A 556 5.55 -42.16 -8.66
CA GLU A 556 4.20 -41.60 -8.60
C GLU A 556 4.23 -40.31 -7.75
N ALA A 557 3.45 -39.31 -8.11
CA ALA A 557 3.36 -38.04 -7.38
C ALA A 557 1.99 -37.40 -7.60
N GLU A 558 1.45 -36.74 -6.57
CA GLU A 558 0.15 -36.06 -6.64
C GLU A 558 0.28 -34.61 -7.10
N SER A 559 1.48 -34.04 -7.03
CA SER A 559 1.77 -32.68 -7.47
C SER A 559 3.09 -32.56 -8.23
N PRO A 560 3.23 -31.54 -9.09
CA PRO A 560 4.47 -31.24 -9.81
C PRO A 560 5.69 -31.08 -8.89
N LEU A 561 5.53 -30.36 -7.79
CA LEU A 561 6.62 -30.11 -6.85
C LEU A 561 7.04 -31.39 -6.11
N GLU A 562 6.07 -32.25 -5.78
CA GLU A 562 6.37 -33.56 -5.21
C GLU A 562 7.13 -34.46 -6.21
N LEU A 563 6.73 -34.44 -7.49
CA LEU A 563 7.44 -35.18 -8.55
C LEU A 563 8.91 -34.76 -8.61
N ILE A 564 9.18 -33.45 -8.62
CA ILE A 564 10.55 -32.92 -8.65
C ILE A 564 11.35 -33.34 -7.41
N ARG A 565 10.75 -33.31 -6.21
CA ARG A 565 11.42 -33.78 -4.98
C ARG A 565 11.76 -35.27 -5.05
N ARG A 566 10.83 -36.10 -5.54
CA ARG A 566 11.03 -37.55 -5.66
C ARG A 566 12.08 -37.91 -6.72
N LEU A 567 12.10 -37.20 -7.85
CA LEU A 567 13.10 -37.39 -8.91
C LEU A 567 14.50 -36.94 -8.47
N SER A 568 14.60 -35.77 -7.86
CA SER A 568 15.88 -35.16 -7.49
C SER A 568 16.47 -35.70 -6.19
N GLY A 569 15.63 -36.14 -5.25
CA GLY A 569 16.03 -36.42 -3.87
C GLY A 569 16.38 -35.16 -3.07
N LEU A 570 16.06 -33.96 -3.57
CA LEU A 570 16.36 -32.68 -2.94
C LEU A 570 15.10 -32.05 -2.33
N ASP A 571 15.27 -31.24 -1.29
CA ASP A 571 14.20 -30.37 -0.79
C ASP A 571 14.04 -29.15 -1.70
N VAL A 572 13.20 -29.28 -2.72
CA VAL A 572 12.81 -28.18 -3.61
C VAL A 572 11.55 -27.52 -3.07
N ARG A 573 11.62 -26.22 -2.74
CA ARG A 573 10.49 -25.44 -2.21
C ARG A 573 9.71 -24.79 -3.35
N ASP A 574 8.46 -24.42 -3.09
CA ASP A 574 7.68 -23.69 -4.09
C ASP A 574 8.23 -22.28 -4.24
N LYS A 575 8.56 -21.90 -5.47
CA LYS A 575 9.01 -20.55 -5.84
C LYS A 575 7.85 -19.67 -6.31
N GLY A 576 6.74 -20.30 -6.68
CA GLY A 576 5.49 -19.63 -6.95
C GLY A 576 4.92 -19.00 -5.67
N GLY A 577 3.96 -18.10 -5.83
CA GLY A 577 3.32 -17.38 -4.75
C GLY A 577 2.21 -16.53 -5.30
N VAL A 578 1.81 -15.49 -4.57
CA VAL A 578 0.82 -14.56 -5.11
C VAL A 578 1.48 -13.56 -6.08
N TYR A 579 0.83 -13.38 -7.23
CA TYR A 579 1.17 -12.34 -8.20
C TYR A 579 0.23 -11.14 -8.04
N LEU A 580 0.78 -9.94 -7.86
CA LEU A 580 0.01 -8.73 -7.65
C LEU A 580 -0.42 -8.08 -8.96
N GLY A 581 -1.63 -7.52 -8.96
CA GLY A 581 -2.09 -6.63 -10.02
C GLY A 581 -1.53 -5.23 -9.85
N ALA A 582 -0.84 -4.71 -10.87
CA ALA A 582 -0.25 -3.37 -10.84
C ALA A 582 -0.51 -2.61 -12.14
N ARG A 583 -0.91 -1.34 -12.03
CA ARG A 583 -1.02 -0.42 -13.16
C ARG A 583 -0.46 0.95 -12.82
N MET A 584 -0.08 1.69 -13.85
CA MET A 584 0.44 3.04 -13.67
C MET A 584 -0.66 3.98 -13.13
N GLY A 585 -0.36 4.59 -11.98
CA GLY A 585 -1.11 5.66 -11.36
C GLY A 585 -0.66 7.02 -11.87
N ARG A 586 -0.15 7.87 -10.99
CA ARG A 586 0.38 9.20 -11.36
C ARG A 586 1.88 9.11 -11.64
N PRO A 587 2.37 9.75 -12.70
CA PRO A 587 3.80 9.98 -12.86
C PRO A 587 4.36 10.81 -11.71
N GLU A 588 5.66 10.66 -11.48
CA GLU A 588 6.50 11.49 -10.66
C GLU A 588 6.46 12.96 -11.09
N LYS A 589 6.73 13.88 -10.16
CA LYS A 589 6.76 15.32 -10.41
C LYS A 589 7.83 15.99 -9.56
N ALA A 590 8.72 16.72 -10.23
CA ALA A 590 9.64 17.68 -9.63
C ALA A 590 9.47 19.10 -10.23
N LYS A 591 8.33 19.36 -10.90
CA LYS A 591 8.06 20.64 -11.57
C LYS A 591 7.77 21.75 -10.57
N GLU A 592 8.20 22.97 -10.89
CA GLU A 592 7.86 24.19 -10.15
C GLU A 592 6.34 24.37 -10.00
N ARG A 593 5.91 24.93 -8.87
CA ARG A 593 4.51 25.30 -8.64
C ARG A 593 4.21 26.64 -9.34
N LYS A 594 3.49 26.61 -10.46
CA LYS A 594 3.05 27.80 -11.21
C LYS A 594 1.55 28.05 -10.99
N LEU A 595 1.14 29.31 -10.81
CA LEU A 595 -0.27 29.70 -10.75
C LEU A 595 -0.90 29.72 -12.16
N SER A 596 -2.23 29.66 -12.24
CA SER A 596 -2.99 29.78 -13.49
C SER A 596 -4.11 30.81 -13.32
N PRO A 597 -4.16 31.89 -14.13
CA PRO A 597 -3.16 32.27 -15.13
C PRO A 597 -1.82 32.65 -14.50
N TYR A 598 -0.77 32.63 -15.32
CA TYR A 598 0.53 33.18 -14.95
C TYR A 598 0.35 34.71 -14.85
N ILE A 599 0.58 35.27 -13.67
CA ILE A 599 0.70 36.72 -13.49
C ILE A 599 2.18 37.07 -13.54
#